data_AF-A0A9P0GNZ5-F1
#
_entry.id   AF-A0A9P0GNZ5-F1
#
_cell.length_a   1.000
_cell.length_b   1.000
_cell.length_c   1.000
_cell.angle_alpha   90.00
_cell.angle_beta   90.00
_cell.angle_gamma   90.00
#
_symmetry.space_group_name_H-M   'P 1'
#
loop_
_entity.id
_entity.type
_entity.pdbx_description
1 polymer ?
#
loop_
_entity_poly.entity_id
_entity_poly.type
_entity_poly.pdbx_seq_one_letter_code
_entity_poly.pdbx_strand_id
1 'polypeptide(L)'
;MSCFRMNAFYVTVSIPLLLVLAGFNHAHGLTTFGKSTPNNQPPNNFAKAKQCTVQTNCSFIKSTTCLKGMCLCGDNHAPNNGECAVTLLGPNHICTKNDDCVDNADCIALREVKNVKEISHLYQTPDISICRCQEGYTETGATCGGGTNLGTITILISALLVYPLFY
;
A
#
# COMPACT_ATOMS: atom_id res chain seq x y z
N MET A 1 -29.63 36.79 -51.80
CA MET A 1 -30.66 36.86 -50.72
C MET A 1 -30.43 35.67 -49.81
N SER A 2 -29.74 35.91 -48.69
CA SER A 2 -29.42 34.88 -47.69
C SER A 2 -30.64 34.59 -46.83
N CYS A 3 -31.04 33.32 -46.69
CA CYS A 3 -31.83 32.92 -45.54
C CYS A 3 -31.79 31.41 -45.28
N PHE A 4 -31.63 31.09 -44.01
CA PHE A 4 -31.98 29.82 -43.35
C PHE A 4 -31.25 28.55 -43.78
N ARG A 5 -30.04 28.34 -43.23
CA ARG A 5 -29.60 26.98 -42.90
C ARG A 5 -28.44 26.93 -41.89
N MET A 6 -28.67 27.43 -40.68
CA MET A 6 -27.73 27.19 -39.58
C MET A 6 -28.44 27.36 -38.24
N ASN A 7 -29.38 26.46 -37.89
CA ASN A 7 -30.00 26.45 -36.55
C ASN A 7 -30.62 25.12 -36.12
N ALA A 8 -30.69 24.09 -36.97
CA ALA A 8 -31.26 22.79 -36.58
C ALA A 8 -30.20 21.83 -35.99
N PHE A 9 -28.98 21.82 -36.54
CA PHE A 9 -27.94 20.88 -36.12
C PHE A 9 -27.26 21.23 -34.79
N TYR A 10 -27.18 22.52 -34.45
CA TYR A 10 -26.56 22.94 -33.20
C TYR A 10 -27.43 22.57 -31.99
N VAL A 11 -28.75 22.70 -32.12
CA VAL A 11 -29.73 22.39 -31.07
C VAL A 11 -29.82 20.88 -30.82
N THR A 12 -29.75 20.04 -31.85
CA THR A 12 -29.89 18.59 -31.70
C THR A 12 -28.67 17.89 -31.08
N VAL A 13 -27.47 18.47 -31.22
CA VAL A 13 -26.23 17.86 -30.70
C VAL A 13 -25.82 18.46 -29.34
N SER A 14 -26.15 19.73 -29.08
CA SER A 14 -25.78 20.39 -27.81
C SER A 14 -26.65 19.97 -26.61
N ILE A 15 -27.94 19.68 -26.81
CA ILE A 15 -28.87 19.26 -25.75
C ILE A 15 -28.52 17.90 -25.13
N PRO A 16 -28.28 16.81 -25.89
CA PRO A 16 -27.92 15.52 -25.30
C PRO A 16 -26.54 15.54 -24.65
N LEU A 17 -25.61 16.36 -25.16
CA LEU A 17 -24.27 16.51 -24.57
C LEU A 17 -24.33 17.22 -23.21
N LEU A 18 -25.17 18.26 -23.06
CA LEU A 18 -25.37 18.94 -21.76
C LEU A 18 -26.04 18.05 -20.71
N LEU A 19 -26.95 17.16 -21.10
CA LEU A 19 -27.60 16.19 -20.19
C LEU A 19 -26.65 15.11 -19.66
N VAL A 20 -25.64 14.73 -20.45
CA VAL A 20 -24.60 13.76 -20.02
C VAL A 20 -23.57 14.42 -19.10
N LEU A 21 -23.23 15.70 -19.30
CA LEU A 21 -22.34 16.43 -18.38
C LEU A 21 -23.04 16.86 -17.09
N ALA A 22 -24.34 17.13 -17.10
CA ALA A 22 -25.14 17.46 -15.93
C ALA A 22 -25.57 16.21 -15.14
N GLY A 23 -24.61 15.32 -14.87
CA GLY A 23 -24.80 14.09 -14.11
C GLY A 23 -25.66 14.33 -12.86
N PHE A 24 -26.93 13.91 -12.97
CA PHE A 24 -27.89 13.90 -11.89
C PHE A 24 -27.45 12.89 -10.83
N ASN A 25 -26.58 13.33 -9.91
CA ASN A 25 -26.40 12.69 -8.61
C ASN A 25 -27.12 13.55 -7.56
N HIS A 26 -28.45 13.66 -7.68
CA HIS A 26 -29.30 14.20 -6.62
C HIS A 26 -29.88 13.04 -5.80
N ALA A 27 -29.02 12.30 -5.11
CA ALA A 27 -29.42 11.41 -4.02
C ALA A 27 -28.89 11.97 -2.69
N HIS A 28 -29.33 13.18 -2.33
CA HIS A 28 -29.26 13.65 -0.94
C HIS A 28 -30.37 12.97 -0.13
N GLY A 29 -30.14 11.69 0.21
CA GLY A 29 -30.94 10.98 1.20
C GLY A 29 -30.57 11.42 2.60
N LEU A 30 -31.10 12.57 3.03
CA LEU A 30 -31.14 12.95 4.45
C LEU A 30 -32.16 12.06 5.17
N THR A 31 -31.71 11.23 6.11
CA THR A 31 -32.34 10.98 7.42
C THR A 31 -31.77 9.74 8.10
N THR A 32 -30.93 9.92 9.12
CA THR A 32 -31.09 9.27 10.42
C THR A 32 -30.14 9.90 11.45
N PHE A 33 -30.72 10.34 12.56
CA PHE A 33 -30.02 10.97 13.69
C PHE A 33 -29.22 9.91 14.46
N GLY A 34 -27.90 10.10 14.50
CA GLY A 34 -26.99 9.30 15.30
C GLY A 34 -25.68 10.05 15.56
N LYS A 35 -25.75 11.06 16.43
CA LYS A 35 -24.65 11.66 17.23
C LYS A 35 -23.21 11.44 16.71
N SER A 36 -22.71 12.38 15.92
CA SER A 36 -21.32 12.48 15.48
C SER A 36 -20.36 12.89 16.61
N THR A 37 -19.31 12.10 16.83
CA THR A 37 -18.00 12.62 17.29
C THR A 37 -17.11 12.67 16.05
N PRO A 38 -16.51 13.81 15.67
CA PRO A 38 -15.75 13.89 14.43
C PRO A 38 -14.35 13.29 14.65
N ASN A 39 -14.10 12.08 14.17
CA ASN A 39 -12.75 11.64 13.85
C ASN A 39 -12.60 11.62 12.33
N ASN A 40 -11.73 12.49 11.83
CA ASN A 40 -11.44 12.66 10.42
C ASN A 40 -10.54 11.50 9.96
N GLN A 41 -11.14 10.35 9.63
CA GLN A 41 -10.44 9.25 8.95
C GLN A 41 -11.09 8.99 7.59
N PRO A 42 -10.30 8.89 6.50
CA PRO A 42 -10.83 8.54 5.17
C PRO A 42 -11.51 7.16 5.18
N PRO A 43 -12.53 6.93 4.34
CA PRO A 43 -13.36 5.74 4.41
C PRO A 43 -12.57 4.52 3.91
N ASN A 44 -12.12 3.67 4.83
CA ASN A 44 -11.42 2.45 4.47
C ASN A 44 -12.41 1.27 4.51
N ASN A 45 -12.86 0.80 3.35
CA ASN A 45 -13.69 -0.40 3.18
C ASN A 45 -12.85 -1.69 3.37
N PHE A 46 -12.09 -1.77 4.46
CA PHE A 46 -11.51 -3.02 4.94
C PHE A 46 -12.39 -3.47 6.10
N ALA A 47 -12.83 -4.74 6.07
CA ALA A 47 -13.45 -5.37 7.23
C ALA A 47 -12.61 -5.01 8.48
N LYS A 48 -13.24 -4.31 9.42
CA LYS A 48 -12.59 -3.39 10.37
C LYS A 48 -11.41 -4.04 11.10
N ALA A 49 -10.19 -3.81 10.63
CA ALA A 49 -8.97 -4.25 11.30
C ALA A 49 -8.96 -3.71 12.74
N LYS A 50 -8.53 -4.53 13.70
CA LYS A 50 -8.46 -4.12 15.10
C LYS A 50 -7.45 -2.98 15.24
N GLN A 51 -7.86 -1.87 15.86
CA GLN A 51 -6.95 -0.75 16.13
C GLN A 51 -5.91 -1.14 17.18
N CYS A 52 -4.72 -0.58 17.05
CA CYS A 52 -3.61 -0.80 17.97
C CYS A 52 -2.74 0.45 18.10
N THR A 53 -2.19 0.65 19.29
CA THR A 53 -1.14 1.66 19.54
C THR A 53 0.20 0.99 19.86
N VAL A 54 0.14 -0.25 20.37
CA VAL A 54 1.28 -1.07 20.76
C VAL A 54 1.05 -2.51 20.31
N GLN A 55 2.12 -3.27 20.12
CA GLN A 55 2.04 -4.65 19.64
C GLN A 55 1.19 -5.57 20.54
N THR A 56 1.17 -5.32 21.86
CA THR A 56 0.37 -6.11 22.81
C THR A 56 -1.13 -6.07 22.53
N ASN A 57 -1.61 -5.06 21.80
CA ASN A 57 -3.00 -4.99 21.37
C ASN A 57 -3.33 -6.05 20.31
N CYS A 58 -2.33 -6.52 19.56
CA CYS A 58 -2.50 -7.50 18.50
C CYS A 58 -2.21 -8.95 18.97
N SER A 59 -1.75 -9.15 20.22
CA SER A 59 -1.36 -10.46 20.76
C SER A 59 -2.44 -11.55 20.72
N PHE A 60 -3.72 -11.18 20.65
CA PHE A 60 -4.83 -12.14 20.56
C PHE A 60 -4.99 -12.75 19.16
N ILE A 61 -4.40 -12.12 18.13
CA ILE A 61 -4.49 -12.56 16.74
C ILE A 61 -3.08 -12.98 16.31
N LYS A 62 -2.89 -14.28 16.10
CA LYS A 62 -1.59 -14.82 15.69
C LYS A 62 -1.16 -14.21 14.36
N SER A 63 0.16 -14.07 14.18
CA SER A 63 0.77 -13.56 12.94
C SER A 63 0.31 -12.16 12.52
N THR A 64 -0.08 -11.31 13.49
CA THR A 64 -0.38 -9.90 13.24
C THR A 64 0.66 -8.98 13.84
N THR A 65 0.93 -7.87 13.16
CA THR A 65 1.78 -6.78 13.62
C THR A 65 0.99 -5.49 13.67
N CYS A 66 1.24 -4.67 14.69
CA CYS A 66 0.68 -3.34 14.79
C CYS A 66 1.37 -2.39 13.81
N LEU A 67 0.74 -2.13 12.67
CA LEU A 67 1.23 -1.26 11.61
C LEU A 67 0.17 -0.21 11.28
N LYS A 68 0.58 1.06 11.11
CA LYS A 68 -0.34 2.17 10.78
C LYS A 68 -1.53 2.30 11.74
N GLY A 69 -1.33 1.92 13.01
CA GLY A 69 -2.37 1.94 14.04
C GLY A 69 -3.41 0.80 13.94
N MET A 70 -3.13 -0.24 13.15
CA MET A 70 -4.01 -1.39 12.94
C MET A 70 -3.23 -2.71 13.07
N CYS A 71 -3.89 -3.75 13.57
CA CYS A 71 -3.36 -5.11 13.55
C CYS A 71 -3.52 -5.69 12.14
N LEU A 72 -2.40 -5.83 11.43
CA LEU A 72 -2.37 -6.35 10.06
C LEU A 72 -1.65 -7.70 10.03
N CYS A 73 -2.14 -8.60 9.18
CA CYS A 73 -1.49 -9.85 8.82
C CYS A 73 -0.26 -9.60 7.94
N GLY A 74 0.59 -10.62 7.78
CA GLY A 74 1.84 -10.54 7.00
C GLY A 74 1.71 -10.05 5.55
N ASP A 75 0.50 -10.07 4.99
CA ASP A 75 0.15 -9.56 3.67
C ASP A 75 -0.38 -8.12 3.68
N ASN A 76 -0.21 -7.40 4.79
CA ASN A 76 -0.79 -6.07 5.06
C ASN A 76 -2.33 -6.01 5.03
N HIS A 77 -3.03 -7.15 5.08
CA HIS A 77 -4.50 -7.19 5.16
C HIS A 77 -5.00 -7.35 6.59
N ALA A 78 -6.26 -6.97 6.80
CA ALA A 78 -6.94 -7.23 8.05
C ALA A 78 -7.13 -8.74 8.26
N PRO A 79 -7.01 -9.26 9.49
CA PRO A 79 -7.31 -10.65 9.77
C PRO A 79 -8.79 -10.94 9.45
N ASN A 80 -9.03 -12.07 8.78
CA ASN A 80 -10.38 -12.52 8.48
C ASN A 80 -10.87 -13.37 9.64
N ASN A 81 -11.94 -12.93 10.32
CA ASN A 81 -12.50 -13.60 11.49
C ASN A 81 -11.48 -13.90 12.62
N GLY A 82 -10.46 -13.04 12.77
CA GLY A 82 -9.41 -13.22 13.78
C GLY A 82 -8.28 -14.17 13.37
N GLU A 83 -8.18 -14.51 12.08
CA GLU A 83 -7.09 -15.35 11.54
C GLU A 83 -6.45 -14.71 10.30
N CYS A 84 -5.16 -14.99 10.11
CA CYS A 84 -4.42 -14.58 8.92
C CYS A 84 -4.37 -15.74 7.93
N ALA A 85 -4.71 -15.47 6.67
CA ALA A 85 -4.66 -16.48 5.61
C ALA A 85 -3.22 -16.80 5.16
N VAL A 86 -2.31 -15.83 5.31
CA VAL A 86 -0.92 -15.95 4.89
C VAL A 86 -0.02 -16.47 6.01
N THR A 87 0.94 -17.31 5.63
CA THR A 87 1.96 -17.86 6.52
C THR A 87 3.24 -17.03 6.55
N LEU A 88 3.59 -16.40 5.41
CA LEU A 88 4.77 -15.55 5.27
C LEU A 88 4.48 -14.10 5.65
N LEU A 89 5.50 -13.44 6.16
CA LEU A 89 5.45 -12.09 6.70
C LEU A 89 6.15 -11.11 5.76
N GLY A 90 5.41 -10.10 5.33
CA GLY A 90 5.92 -9.02 4.50
C GLY A 90 6.88 -8.08 5.25
N PRO A 91 7.45 -7.09 4.56
CA PRO A 91 8.32 -6.10 5.18
C PRO A 91 7.61 -5.37 6.33
N ASN A 92 8.38 -4.99 7.36
CA ASN A 92 7.95 -4.32 8.59
C ASN A 92 7.13 -5.18 9.59
N HIS A 93 6.81 -6.44 9.26
CA HIS A 93 6.19 -7.37 10.20
C HIS A 93 7.18 -7.99 11.18
N ILE A 94 6.73 -8.30 12.39
CA ILE A 94 7.57 -8.94 13.42
C ILE A 94 7.83 -10.40 13.06
N CYS A 95 9.10 -10.80 13.04
CA CYS A 95 9.55 -12.15 12.70
C CYS A 95 10.36 -12.78 13.84
N THR A 96 10.47 -14.10 13.82
CA THR A 96 11.34 -14.85 14.75
C THR A 96 12.54 -15.45 14.02
N LYS A 97 12.35 -15.88 12.77
CA LYS A 97 13.38 -16.46 11.90
C LYS A 97 13.27 -15.89 10.48
N ASN A 98 14.34 -15.99 9.70
CA ASN A 98 14.35 -15.54 8.31
C ASN A 98 13.30 -16.27 7.46
N ASP A 99 13.02 -17.56 7.72
CA ASP A 99 11.99 -18.32 6.99
C ASP A 99 10.55 -17.84 7.25
N ASP A 100 10.33 -16.97 8.24
CA ASP A 100 9.02 -16.36 8.44
C ASP A 100 8.75 -15.26 7.41
N CYS A 101 9.80 -14.66 6.83
CA CYS A 101 9.70 -13.53 5.94
C CYS A 101 9.44 -13.97 4.49
N VAL A 102 8.80 -13.08 3.72
CA VAL A 102 8.65 -13.24 2.26
C VAL A 102 10.00 -13.31 1.55
N ASP A 103 10.00 -13.82 0.31
CA ASP A 103 11.21 -13.92 -0.51
C ASP A 103 11.96 -12.59 -0.62
N ASN A 104 13.29 -12.66 -0.60
CA ASN A 104 14.21 -11.51 -0.63
C ASN A 104 14.06 -10.55 0.57
N ALA A 105 13.58 -11.06 1.70
CA ALA A 105 13.59 -10.36 2.98
C ALA A 105 14.31 -11.17 4.07
N ASP A 106 15.00 -10.46 4.96
CA ASP A 106 15.67 -11.04 6.12
C ASP A 106 15.03 -10.58 7.43
N CYS A 107 15.08 -11.46 8.43
CA CYS A 107 14.63 -11.13 9.78
C CYS A 107 15.77 -10.45 10.54
N ILE A 108 15.66 -9.13 10.73
CA ILE A 108 16.71 -8.31 11.36
C ILE A 108 16.20 -7.64 12.63
N ALA A 109 17.09 -7.41 13.59
CA ALA A 109 16.71 -6.76 14.84
C ALA A 109 16.26 -5.31 14.58
N LEU A 110 15.14 -4.90 15.17
CA LEU A 110 14.55 -3.57 14.97
C LEU A 110 15.52 -2.43 15.34
N ARG A 111 16.44 -2.68 16.29
CA ARG A 111 17.50 -1.74 16.70
C ARG A 111 18.48 -1.40 15.58
N GLU A 112 18.61 -2.26 14.57
CA GLU A 112 19.53 -2.10 13.43
C GLU A 112 18.87 -1.33 12.29
N VAL A 113 17.53 -1.24 12.31
CA VAL A 113 16.73 -0.52 11.33
C VAL A 113 16.75 0.98 11.65
N LYS A 114 17.10 1.81 10.65
CA LYS A 114 17.11 3.28 10.78
C LYS A 114 15.86 3.89 10.14
N ASN A 115 15.22 4.84 10.84
CA ASN A 115 14.23 5.78 10.30
C ASN A 115 12.94 5.20 9.67
N VAL A 116 12.31 4.19 10.27
CA VAL A 116 11.00 3.73 9.81
C VAL A 116 9.89 4.31 10.70
N LYS A 117 9.22 5.37 10.22
CA LYS A 117 8.11 6.04 10.94
C LYS A 117 6.94 5.10 11.23
N GLU A 118 6.71 4.14 10.34
CA GLU A 118 5.56 3.24 10.40
C GLU A 118 5.61 2.25 11.58
N ILE A 119 6.82 1.89 12.01
CA ILE A 119 7.08 0.95 13.12
C ILE A 119 7.67 1.65 14.35
N SER A 120 7.61 2.98 14.42
CA SER A 120 8.18 3.73 15.54
C SER A 120 7.61 3.31 16.90
N HIS A 121 6.36 2.84 16.93
CA HIS A 121 5.71 2.31 18.13
C HIS A 121 6.26 0.95 18.60
N LEU A 122 6.90 0.18 17.71
CA LEU A 122 7.49 -1.12 18.02
C LEU A 122 8.86 -1.00 18.73
N TYR A 123 9.50 0.18 18.71
CA TYR A 123 10.76 0.41 19.44
C TYR A 123 10.59 0.37 20.97
N GLN A 124 9.36 0.46 21.48
CA GLN A 124 9.08 0.42 22.92
C GLN A 124 9.24 -0.98 23.51
N THR A 125 9.31 -2.00 22.67
CA THR A 125 9.46 -3.40 23.05
C THR A 125 10.90 -3.87 22.80
N PRO A 126 11.64 -4.26 23.85
CA PRO A 126 13.00 -4.77 23.69
C PRO A 126 12.98 -6.12 22.95
N ASP A 127 14.02 -6.38 22.15
CA ASP A 127 14.25 -7.66 21.45
C ASP A 127 13.25 -8.04 20.35
N ILE A 128 12.68 -7.06 19.65
CA ILE A 128 11.89 -7.31 18.44
C ILE A 128 12.79 -7.39 17.20
N SER A 129 12.53 -8.39 16.37
CA SER A 129 13.05 -8.48 15.00
C SER A 129 11.92 -8.30 13.99
N ILE A 130 12.23 -7.71 12.85
CA ILE A 130 11.28 -7.45 11.76
C ILE A 130 11.81 -7.97 10.43
N CYS A 131 10.90 -8.28 9.52
CA CYS A 131 11.24 -8.57 8.13
C CYS A 131 11.65 -7.29 7.41
N ARG A 132 12.81 -7.32 6.76
CA ARG A 132 13.32 -6.22 5.95
C ARG A 132 13.81 -6.72 4.61
N CYS A 133 13.49 -6.00 3.53
CA CYS A 133 14.01 -6.35 2.21
C CYS A 133 15.53 -6.33 2.18
N GLN A 134 16.10 -7.32 1.49
CA GLN A 134 17.53 -7.43 1.23
C GLN A 134 18.06 -6.23 0.44
N GLU A 135 19.38 -6.02 0.50
CA GLU A 135 20.04 -5.00 -0.29
C GLU A 135 19.76 -5.21 -1.79
N GLY A 136 19.38 -4.13 -2.48
CA GLY A 136 18.99 -4.18 -3.88
C GLY A 136 17.51 -4.51 -4.13
N TYR A 137 16.72 -4.81 -3.10
CA TYR A 137 15.25 -4.96 -3.19
C TYR A 137 14.53 -3.82 -2.48
N THR A 138 13.29 -3.54 -2.90
CA THR A 138 12.45 -2.45 -2.37
C THR A 138 11.08 -2.96 -1.91
N GLU A 139 10.53 -2.31 -0.88
CA GLU A 139 9.21 -2.66 -0.34
C GLU A 139 8.12 -2.38 -1.38
N THR A 140 7.45 -3.44 -1.86
CA THR A 140 6.34 -3.37 -2.82
C THR A 140 5.09 -3.94 -2.17
N GLY A 141 4.42 -3.12 -1.35
CA GLY A 141 3.28 -3.57 -0.55
C GLY A 141 3.71 -4.58 0.52
N ALA A 142 3.24 -5.82 0.40
CA ALA A 142 3.59 -6.90 1.33
C ALA A 142 4.74 -7.81 0.86
N THR A 143 5.41 -7.45 -0.23
CA THR A 143 6.54 -8.21 -0.78
C THR A 143 7.75 -7.33 -1.01
N CYS A 144 8.91 -7.94 -1.24
CA CYS A 144 10.13 -7.27 -1.65
C CYS A 144 10.32 -7.42 -3.17
N GLY A 145 10.24 -6.30 -3.88
CA GLY A 145 10.29 -6.23 -5.35
C GLY A 145 11.44 -5.37 -5.85
N GLY A 146 11.82 -5.58 -7.11
CA GLY A 146 12.77 -4.71 -7.80
C GLY A 146 14.23 -4.97 -7.44
N GLY A 147 14.75 -6.14 -7.81
CA GLY A 147 16.19 -6.41 -7.87
C GLY A 147 16.79 -5.84 -9.15
N THR A 148 17.34 -4.63 -9.09
CA THR A 148 18.19 -4.15 -10.20
C THR A 148 19.56 -4.80 -10.05
N ASN A 149 19.87 -5.73 -10.95
CA ASN A 149 21.23 -6.25 -11.10
C ASN A 149 22.14 -5.13 -11.64
N LEU A 150 22.56 -4.20 -10.78
CA LEU A 150 23.50 -3.13 -11.12
C LEU A 150 24.76 -3.68 -11.80
N GLY A 151 25.19 -4.89 -11.43
CA GLY A 151 26.31 -5.58 -12.08
C GLY A 151 26.10 -5.89 -13.57
N THR A 152 24.88 -6.18 -14.02
CA THR A 152 24.60 -6.46 -15.44
C THR A 152 24.68 -5.21 -16.30
N ILE A 153 24.26 -4.06 -15.76
CA ILE A 153 24.29 -2.78 -16.48
C ILE A 153 25.73 -2.30 -16.64
N THR A 154 26.57 -2.44 -15.61
CA THR A 154 27.99 -2.03 -15.68
C THR A 154 28.78 -2.84 -16.71
N ILE A 155 28.50 -4.15 -16.86
CA ILE A 155 29.17 -5.01 -17.85
C ILE A 155 28.74 -4.65 -19.29
N LEU A 156 27.46 -4.35 -19.51
CA LEU A 156 26.97 -3.95 -20.83
C LEU A 156 27.55 -2.60 -21.28
N ILE A 157 27.69 -1.65 -20.36
CA ILE A 157 28.26 -0.33 -20.66
C ILE A 157 29.77 -0.43 -20.89
N SER A 158 30.50 -1.25 -20.11
CA SER A 158 31.93 -1.45 -20.33
C SER A 158 32.22 -2.16 -21.65
N ALA A 159 31.41 -3.16 -22.03
CA ALA A 159 31.53 -3.81 -23.33
C ALA A 159 31.35 -2.83 -24.50
N LEU A 160 30.38 -1.90 -24.41
CA LEU A 160 30.13 -0.90 -25.46
C LEU A 160 31.23 0.17 -25.55
N LEU A 161 31.88 0.52 -24.44
CA LEU A 161 32.98 1.50 -24.42
C LEU A 161 34.33 0.89 -24.83
N VAL A 162 34.52 -0.41 -24.61
CA VAL A 162 35.75 -1.12 -24.96
C VAL A 162 35.72 -1.61 -26.42
N TYR A 163 34.54 -1.97 -26.96
CA TYR A 163 34.39 -2.39 -28.36
C TYR A 163 35.01 -1.45 -29.40
N PRO A 164 34.88 -0.11 -29.34
CA PRO A 164 35.50 0.80 -30.30
C PRO A 164 37.01 1.03 -30.10
N LEU A 165 37.64 0.44 -29.07
CA LEU A 165 39.10 0.51 -28.86
C LEU A 165 39.84 -0.69 -29.46
N PHE A 166 39.12 -1.75 -29.82
CA PHE A 166 39.70 -2.99 -30.38
C PHE A 166 39.39 -3.20 -31.88
N TYR A 167 38.68 -2.26 -32.51
CA TYR A 167 38.41 -2.23 -33.96
C TYR A 167 38.84 -0.87 -34.53
#